data_AF-A0A968IJJ5-F1
#
_entry.id   AF-A0A968IJJ5-F1
#
_cell.length_a   1.000
_cell.length_b   1.000
_cell.length_c   1.000
_cell.angle_alpha   90.00
_cell.angle_beta   90.00
_cell.angle_gamma   90.00
#
_symmetry.space_group_name_H-M   'P 1'
#
loop_
_entity.id
_entity.type
_entity.pdbx_description
1 polymer ?
#
loop_
_entity_poly.entity_id
_entity_poly.type
_entity_poly.pdbx_seq_one_letter_code
_entity_poly.pdbx_strand_id
1 'polypeptide(L)'
;MDWHLLGLSFITVFLAELGDKSQLAAIALSGSNCKYPRAVFLGTVAALVLASLIGVLVGEGTAQVLPTRLAKAIAAMGFAILAIRLLWFNSESEALEPEPQKAPVRLRAI
;
A
#
# COMPACT_ATOMS: atom_id res chain seq x y z
N MET A 1 -23.50 20.75 -5.77
CA MET A 1 -22.33 19.92 -5.42
C MET A 1 -22.85 18.51 -5.23
N ASP A 2 -22.47 17.59 -6.11
CA ASP A 2 -23.05 16.25 -6.13
C ASP A 2 -22.46 15.42 -5.00
N TRP A 3 -23.16 15.38 -3.87
CA TRP A 3 -22.72 14.68 -2.66
C TRP A 3 -22.49 13.18 -2.90
N HIS A 4 -23.19 12.62 -3.88
CA HIS A 4 -23.00 11.25 -4.36
C HIS A 4 -21.61 11.02 -4.98
N LEU A 5 -21.11 11.96 -5.80
CA LEU A 5 -19.79 11.83 -6.42
C LEU A 5 -18.69 11.89 -5.37
N LEU A 6 -18.83 12.78 -4.38
CA LEU A 6 -17.90 12.87 -3.24
C LEU A 6 -17.86 11.57 -2.44
N GLY A 7 -19.03 10.98 -2.13
CA GLY A 7 -19.10 9.70 -1.42
C GLY A 7 -18.44 8.56 -2.19
N LEU A 8 -18.70 8.45 -3.50
CA LEU A 8 -18.12 7.42 -4.36
C LEU A 8 -16.61 7.55 -4.49
N SER A 9 -16.11 8.77 -4.74
CA SER A 9 -14.66 8.99 -4.84
C SER A 9 -13.96 8.71 -3.51
N PHE A 10 -14.56 9.14 -2.39
CA PHE A 10 -14.01 8.89 -1.07
C PHE A 10 -13.91 7.39 -0.77
N ILE A 11 -15.00 6.64 -0.95
CA ILE A 11 -15.01 5.19 -0.71
C ILE A 11 -14.02 4.48 -1.63
N THR A 12 -13.97 4.84 -2.91
CA THR A 12 -13.05 4.22 -3.88
C THR A 12 -11.59 4.43 -3.48
N VAL A 13 -11.21 5.66 -3.15
CA VAL A 13 -9.83 5.98 -2.72
C VAL A 13 -9.54 5.36 -1.36
N PHE A 14 -10.48 5.41 -0.42
CA PHE A 14 -10.32 4.82 0.90
C PHE A 14 -10.06 3.31 0.82
N LEU A 15 -10.87 2.57 0.05
CA LEU A 15 -10.65 1.14 -0.16
C LEU A 15 -9.32 0.86 -0.89
N ALA A 16 -8.93 1.71 -1.85
CA ALA A 16 -7.67 1.54 -2.57
C ALA A 16 -6.44 1.74 -1.67
N GLU A 17 -6.53 2.61 -0.67
CA GLU A 17 -5.44 2.95 0.25
C GLU A 17 -5.42 2.08 1.52
N LEU A 18 -6.52 1.37 1.84
CA LEU A 18 -6.62 0.53 3.03
C LEU A 18 -5.56 -0.58 3.05
N GLY A 19 -4.74 -0.59 4.11
CA GLY A 19 -3.69 -1.58 4.30
C GLY A 19 -2.42 -1.31 3.50
N ASP A 20 -2.28 -0.13 2.88
CA ASP A 20 -1.04 0.25 2.21
C ASP A 20 0.12 0.40 3.21
N LYS A 21 1.34 0.29 2.68
CA LYS A 21 2.61 0.47 3.39
C LYS A 21 2.68 1.79 4.14
N SER A 22 2.09 2.85 3.60
CA SER A 22 1.99 4.15 4.29
C SER A 22 1.20 4.06 5.61
N GLN A 23 0.13 3.25 5.65
CA GLN A 23 -0.67 3.03 6.87
C GLN A 23 0.10 2.19 7.89
N LEU A 24 0.81 1.14 7.45
CA LEU A 24 1.69 0.36 8.34
C LEU A 24 2.81 1.21 8.93
N ALA A 25 3.40 2.11 8.13
CA ALA A 25 4.41 3.06 8.60
C ALA A 25 3.83 4.03 9.63
N ALA A 26 2.59 4.51 9.43
CA ALA A 26 1.90 5.37 10.39
C ALA A 26 1.63 4.65 11.72
N ILE A 27 1.19 3.40 11.68
CA ILE A 27 0.99 2.57 12.89
C ILE A 27 2.33 2.32 13.59
N ALA A 28 3.38 2.00 12.85
CA ALA A 28 4.72 1.81 13.41
C ALA A 28 5.25 3.09 14.09
N LEU A 29 5.03 4.25 13.47
CA LEU A 29 5.42 5.55 14.00
C LEU A 29 4.57 5.98 15.21
N SER A 30 3.31 5.55 15.26
CA SER A 30 2.39 5.79 16.38
C SER A 30 2.47 4.72 17.49
N GLY A 31 3.42 3.79 17.41
CA GLY A 31 3.58 2.69 18.36
C GLY A 31 3.74 3.14 19.82
N SER A 32 3.72 2.17 20.74
CA SER A 32 3.48 2.34 22.18
C SER A 32 4.38 3.36 22.92
N ASN A 33 5.56 3.68 22.38
CA ASN A 33 6.50 4.64 22.97
C ASN A 33 6.38 6.07 22.40
N CYS A 34 5.39 6.34 21.54
CA CYS A 34 5.23 7.64 20.94
C CYS A 34 4.68 8.66 21.96
N LYS A 35 5.48 9.70 22.23
CA LYS A 35 5.12 10.79 23.15
C LYS A 35 3.93 11.62 22.66
N TYR A 36 3.69 11.66 21.35
CA TYR A 36 2.66 12.50 20.71
C TYR A 36 1.89 11.77 19.60
N PRO A 37 1.08 10.75 19.92
CA PRO A 37 0.35 9.96 18.92
C PRO A 37 -0.64 10.79 18.09
N ARG A 38 -1.24 11.83 18.68
CA ARG A 38 -2.14 12.76 17.97
C ARG A 38 -1.43 13.58 16.89
N ALA A 39 -0.18 13.95 17.13
CA ALA A 39 0.63 14.69 16.17
C ALA A 39 1.01 13.80 14.98
N VAL A 40 1.33 12.52 15.24
CA VAL A 40 1.56 11.52 14.20
C VAL A 40 0.32 11.35 13.34
N PHE A 41 -0.85 11.14 13.96
CA PHE A 41 -2.12 11.03 13.24
C PHE A 41 -2.40 12.23 12.33
N LEU A 42 -2.32 13.45 12.87
CA LEU A 42 -2.55 14.67 12.09
C LEU A 42 -1.52 14.83 10.97
N GLY A 43 -0.25 14.50 11.22
CA GLY A 43 0.81 14.53 10.23
C GLY A 43 0.56 13.56 9.08
N THR A 44 0.17 12.31 9.37
CA THR A 44 -0.14 11.31 8.35
C THR A 44 -1.36 11.70 7.53
N VAL A 45 -2.43 12.18 8.17
CA VAL A 45 -3.63 12.65 7.46
C VAL A 45 -3.30 13.85 6.57
N ALA A 46 -2.55 14.83 7.07
CA ALA A 46 -2.13 15.98 6.29
C ALA A 46 -1.26 15.57 5.09
N ALA A 47 -0.31 14.64 5.31
CA ALA A 47 0.52 14.11 4.24
C ALA A 47 -0.30 13.41 3.15
N LEU A 48 -1.28 12.58 3.53
CA LEU A 48 -2.19 11.92 2.59
C LEU A 48 -2.99 12.94 1.78
N VAL A 49 -3.62 13.92 2.45
CA VAL A 49 -4.41 14.96 1.78
C VAL A 49 -3.54 15.77 0.81
N LEU A 50 -2.34 16.17 1.21
CA LEU A 50 -1.42 16.91 0.36
C LEU A 50 -0.96 16.08 -0.84
N ALA A 51 -0.63 14.80 -0.63
CA ALA A 51 -0.24 13.90 -1.72
C ALA A 51 -1.38 13.72 -2.73
N SER A 52 -2.61 13.50 -2.26
CA SER A 52 -3.79 13.40 -3.12
C SER A 52 -4.07 14.72 -3.86
N LEU A 53 -3.95 15.87 -3.18
CA LEU A 53 -4.17 17.17 -3.80
C LEU A 53 -3.17 17.43 -4.93
N ILE A 54 -1.89 17.20 -4.68
CA ILE A 54 -0.84 17.32 -5.70
C ILE A 54 -1.11 16.34 -6.85
N GLY A 55 -1.48 15.10 -6.53
CA GLY A 55 -1.81 14.08 -7.53
C GLY A 55 -2.98 14.49 -8.44
N VAL A 56 -4.04 15.08 -7.89
CA VAL A 56 -5.19 15.58 -8.65
C VAL A 56 -4.79 16.76 -9.53
N LEU A 57 -4.06 17.75 -8.99
CA LEU A 57 -3.62 18.92 -9.76
C LEU A 57 -2.72 18.54 -10.94
N VAL A 58 -1.75 17.66 -10.69
CA VAL A 58 -0.86 17.15 -11.75
C VAL A 58 -1.62 16.25 -12.71
N GLY A 59 -2.51 15.39 -12.21
CA GLY A 59 -3.32 14.48 -13.00
C GLY A 59 -4.26 15.21 -13.96
N GLU A 60 -4.94 16.26 -13.49
CA GLU A 60 -5.81 17.10 -14.32
C GLU A 60 -5.01 17.79 -15.43
N GLY A 61 -3.87 18.41 -15.11
CA GLY A 61 -3.00 19.03 -16.11
C GLY A 61 -2.47 18.04 -17.14
N THR A 62 -2.08 16.84 -16.69
CA THR A 62 -1.56 15.77 -17.57
C THR A 62 -2.66 15.20 -18.45
N ALA A 63 -3.89 15.08 -17.95
CA ALA A 63 -5.03 14.55 -18.69
C ALA A 63 -5.46 15.46 -19.87
N GLN A 64 -5.18 16.76 -19.79
CA GLN A 64 -5.45 17.69 -20.90
C GLN A 64 -4.43 17.56 -22.04
N VAL A 65 -3.22 17.09 -21.74
CA VAL A 65 -2.11 16.99 -22.71
C VAL A 65 -1.96 15.58 -23.28
N LEU A 66 -2.20 14.54 -22.47
CA LEU A 66 -2.01 13.16 -22.89
C LEU A 66 -3.26 12.56 -23.53
N PRO A 67 -3.17 12.02 -24.76
CA PRO A 67 -4.26 11.27 -25.34
C PRO A 67 -4.50 9.98 -24.54
N THR A 68 -5.77 9.64 -24.30
CA THR A 68 -6.21 8.54 -23.43
C THR A 68 -5.58 7.19 -23.81
N ARG A 69 -5.29 6.96 -25.10
CA ARG A 69 -4.63 5.74 -25.59
C ARG A 69 -3.22 5.60 -25.03
N LEU A 70 -2.43 6.67 -25.00
CA LEU A 70 -1.08 6.66 -24.44
C LEU A 70 -1.12 6.48 -22.92
N ALA A 71 -2.01 7.19 -22.22
CA ALA A 71 -2.16 7.04 -20.78
C ALA A 71 -2.48 5.59 -20.37
N LYS A 72 -3.41 4.94 -21.10
CA LYS A 72 -3.73 3.51 -20.89
C LYS A 72 -2.56 2.60 -21.19
N ALA A 73 -1.81 2.85 -22.26
CA ALA A 73 -0.64 2.04 -22.62
C ALA A 73 0.47 2.14 -21.55
N ILE A 74 0.73 3.35 -21.02
CA ILE A 74 1.69 3.57 -19.95
C ILE A 74 1.26 2.84 -18.67
N ALA A 75 -0.02 2.97 -18.28
CA ALA A 75 -0.57 2.27 -17.13
C ALA A 75 -0.44 0.74 -17.29
N ALA A 76 -0.80 0.20 -18.45
CA ALA A 76 -0.69 -1.23 -18.73
C ALA A 76 0.75 -1.74 -18.63
N MET A 77 1.72 -1.00 -19.20
CA MET A 77 3.14 -1.35 -19.05
C MET A 77 3.61 -1.29 -17.59
N GLY A 78 3.21 -0.25 -16.85
CA GLY A 78 3.55 -0.11 -15.43
C GLY A 78 3.05 -1.29 -14.59
N PHE A 79 1.78 -1.67 -14.78
CA PHE A 79 1.21 -2.85 -14.12
C PHE A 79 1.87 -4.15 -14.55
N ALA A 80 2.22 -4.33 -15.83
CA ALA A 80 2.95 -5.51 -16.29
C ALA A 80 4.33 -5.63 -15.64
N ILE A 81 5.08 -4.52 -15.55
CA ILE A 81 6.38 -4.50 -14.88
C ILE A 81 6.23 -4.84 -13.40
N LEU A 82 5.23 -4.26 -12.72
CA LEU A 82 4.94 -4.56 -11.31
C LEU A 82 4.59 -6.04 -11.11
N ALA A 83 3.75 -6.60 -11.98
CA ALA A 83 3.37 -8.01 -11.94
C ALA A 83 4.59 -8.94 -12.11
N ILE A 84 5.45 -8.66 -13.09
CA ILE A 84 6.69 -9.44 -13.31
C ILE A 84 7.61 -9.33 -12.09
N ARG A 85 7.80 -8.13 -11.55
CA ARG A 85 8.61 -7.90 -10.33
C ARG A 85 8.09 -8.69 -9.14
N LEU A 86 6.77 -8.68 -8.91
CA LEU A 86 6.14 -9.43 -7.82
C LEU A 86 6.32 -10.93 -7.98
N LEU A 87 6.11 -11.47 -9.19
CA LEU A 87 6.29 -12.89 -9.47
C LEU A 87 7.75 -13.34 -9.26
N TRP A 88 8.72 -12.54 -9.71
CA TRP A 88 10.14 -12.87 -9.57
C TRP A 88 10.65 -12.74 -8.12
N PHE A 89 10.09 -11.80 -7.35
CA PHE A 89 10.43 -11.60 -5.94
C PHE A 89 9.92 -12.73 -5.04
N ASN A 90 8.76 -13.32 -5.36
CA ASN A 90 8.15 -14.37 -4.53
C ASN A 90 8.92 -15.70 -4.56
N SER A 91 9.78 -15.93 -5.56
CA SER A 91 10.57 -17.16 -5.70
C SER A 91 11.66 -17.36 -4.62
N GLU A 92 11.99 -16.35 -3.82
CA GLU A 92 13.00 -16.48 -2.75
C GLU A 92 12.41 -16.75 -1.36
N SER A 93 11.08 -16.60 -1.18
CA SER A 93 10.44 -16.68 0.15
C SER A 93 9.97 -18.10 0.51
N GLU A 94 9.70 -18.95 -0.48
CA GLU A 94 9.25 -20.34 -0.30
C GLU A 94 10.40 -21.30 0.09
N ALA A 95 11.66 -20.84 0.05
CA ALA A 95 12.84 -21.67 0.32
C ALA A 95 13.25 -21.73 1.80
N LEU A 96 12.51 -21.07 2.71
CA LEU A 96 12.85 -20.90 4.13
C LEU A 96 11.78 -21.37 5.11
N GLU A 97 10.81 -22.19 4.69
CA GLU A 97 10.00 -22.98 5.63
C GLU A 97 10.73 -24.33 5.87
N PRO A 98 11.55 -24.48 6.91
CA PRO A 98 12.06 -25.79 7.29
C PRO A 98 10.87 -26.66 7.71
N GLU A 99 10.72 -27.81 7.04
CA GLU A 99 9.91 -28.94 7.48
C GLU A 99 9.97 -29.07 9.01
N PRO A 100 8.84 -29.21 9.73
CA PRO A 100 8.85 -29.32 11.18
C PRO A 100 9.68 -30.53 11.59
N GLN A 101 10.89 -30.28 12.09
CA GLN A 101 11.79 -31.31 12.57
C GLN A 101 11.12 -32.04 13.73
N LYS A 102 10.66 -33.28 13.46
CA LYS A 102 10.07 -34.17 14.46
C LYS A 102 11.03 -34.28 15.65
N ALA A 103 10.66 -33.65 16.76
CA ALA A 103 11.43 -33.68 17.99
C ALA A 103 11.66 -35.15 18.40
N PRO A 104 12.90 -35.55 18.77
CA PRO A 104 13.10 -36.89 19.28
C PRO A 104 12.33 -37.00 20.60
N VAL A 105 11.33 -37.88 20.63
CA VAL A 105 10.62 -38.30 21.82
C VAL A 105 11.68 -38.85 22.78
N ARG A 106 12.10 -38.03 23.75
CA ARG A 106 12.98 -38.50 24.82
C ARG A 106 12.16 -39.46 25.68
N LEU A 107 12.24 -40.75 25.36
CA LEU A 107 11.89 -41.81 26.28
C LEU A 107 12.76 -41.63 27.51
N ARG A 108 12.18 -41.12 28.60
CA ARG A 108 12.80 -41.21 29.93
C ARG A 108 12.81 -42.69 30.29
N ALA A 109 14.02 -43.26 30.33
CA ALA A 109 14.25 -44.59 30.88
C ALA A 109 13.92 -44.60 32.38
N ILE A 110 13.36 -45.72 32.79
CA ILE A 110 13.22 -46.20 34.17
C ILE A 110 14.59 -46.28 34.83
#